data_AF-A0A522S5C3-F1
#
_entry.id   AF-A0A522S5C3-F1
#
_cell.length_a   1.000
_cell.length_b   1.000
_cell.length_c   1.000
_cell.angle_alpha   90.00
_cell.angle_beta   90.00
_cell.angle_gamma   90.00
#
_symmetry.space_group_name_H-M   'P 1'
#
loop_
_entity.id
_entity.type
_entity.pdbx_description
1 polymer ?
#
loop_
_entity_poly.entity_id
_entity_poly.type
_entity_poly.pdbx_seq_one_letter_code
_entity_poly.pdbx_strand_id
1 'polypeptide(L)'
;MRLLLAICVALLPPRAAAQVRPATQSFAIDPTQSEVQFSVRKFWFAHVRGTFPGLSGSLRRIDTPVGEGLGVVAATLVVDRLVMDAAGDRAHALGPDFFDAAAFPGITFDSDPFPLTLLVPGGRLRGMLALHGERQPVALDLQPSACPRQPLACAIRVRGTIARSRFGIRGWRGVLSSEVELDLRIRLRGAP
;
A
#
# COMPACT_ATOMS: atom_id res chain seq x y z
N MET A 1 50.44 -65.05 5.02
CA MET A 1 49.37 -64.55 5.90
C MET A 1 49.34 -63.03 5.74
N ARG A 2 48.32 -62.50 5.06
CA ARG A 2 48.21 -61.10 4.63
C ARG A 2 47.79 -60.21 5.82
N LEU A 3 48.52 -59.13 6.13
CA LEU A 3 48.04 -58.10 7.05
C LEU A 3 47.74 -56.81 6.25
N LEU A 4 46.47 -56.38 6.35
CA LEU A 4 45.87 -55.28 5.62
C LEU A 4 46.22 -53.93 6.27
N LEU A 5 46.70 -52.97 5.46
CA LEU A 5 46.79 -51.55 5.81
C LEU A 5 45.37 -50.96 5.84
N ALA A 6 44.93 -50.46 7.00
CA ALA A 6 43.70 -49.69 7.13
C ALA A 6 43.98 -48.20 6.85
N ILE A 7 43.48 -47.69 5.72
CA ILE A 7 43.54 -46.27 5.36
C ILE A 7 42.34 -45.56 6.00
N CYS A 8 42.60 -44.77 7.04
CA CYS A 8 41.60 -43.87 7.63
C CYS A 8 41.41 -42.64 6.73
N VAL A 9 40.36 -42.65 5.90
CA VAL A 9 39.91 -41.48 5.15
C VAL A 9 39.20 -40.53 6.12
N ALA A 10 39.83 -39.41 6.45
CA ALA A 10 39.24 -38.36 7.27
C ALA A 10 38.13 -37.64 6.47
N LEU A 11 36.87 -37.89 6.83
CA LEU A 11 35.70 -37.27 6.22
C LEU A 11 35.56 -35.82 6.75
N LEU A 12 35.97 -34.82 5.97
CA LEU A 12 35.70 -33.42 6.33
C LEU A 12 34.20 -33.12 6.14
N PRO A 13 33.54 -32.48 7.13
CA PRO A 13 32.15 -32.07 6.99
C PRO A 13 32.02 -30.97 5.93
N PRO A 14 30.94 -30.97 5.13
CA PRO A 14 30.70 -29.93 4.13
C PRO A 14 30.59 -28.57 4.82
N ARG A 15 31.37 -27.60 4.34
CA ARG A 15 31.26 -26.19 4.74
C ARG A 15 29.88 -25.69 4.32
N ALA A 16 29.01 -25.43 5.30
CA ALA A 16 27.76 -24.73 5.06
C ALA A 16 28.09 -23.34 4.51
N ALA A 17 27.78 -23.10 3.23
CA ALA A 17 27.83 -21.76 2.66
C ALA A 17 26.78 -20.92 3.39
N ALA A 18 27.22 -19.90 4.14
CA ALA A 18 26.34 -18.91 4.70
C ALA A 18 25.59 -18.25 3.55
N GLN A 19 24.28 -18.49 3.44
CA GLN A 19 23.45 -17.81 2.47
C GLN A 19 23.38 -16.34 2.89
N VAL A 20 24.08 -15.48 2.14
CA VAL A 20 23.90 -14.03 2.24
C VAL A 20 22.47 -13.75 1.81
N ARG A 21 21.57 -13.63 2.79
CA ARG A 21 20.23 -13.09 2.55
C ARG A 21 20.43 -11.63 2.18
N PRO A 22 20.05 -11.19 0.97
CA PRO A 22 20.12 -9.78 0.65
C PRO A 22 19.25 -9.02 1.67
N ALA A 23 19.85 -8.01 2.29
CA ALA A 23 19.24 -7.27 3.38
C ALA A 23 18.14 -6.35 2.82
N THR A 24 16.92 -6.89 2.65
CA THR A 24 15.73 -6.16 2.22
C THR A 24 15.54 -4.90 3.03
N GLN A 25 15.92 -3.75 2.49
CA GLN A 25 15.64 -2.47 3.13
C GLN A 25 14.12 -2.24 3.11
N SER A 26 13.54 -2.18 4.31
CA SER A 26 12.10 -2.02 4.52
C SER A 26 11.83 -0.79 5.36
N PHE A 27 11.00 0.11 4.85
CA PHE A 27 10.56 1.32 5.52
C PHE A 27 9.10 1.16 5.91
N ALA A 28 8.79 1.24 7.20
CA ALA A 28 7.41 1.17 7.68
C ALA A 28 6.68 2.48 7.41
N ILE A 29 5.41 2.41 7.00
CA ILE A 29 4.54 3.59 6.95
C ILE A 29 4.24 4.04 8.39
N ASP A 30 4.34 5.34 8.66
CA ASP A 30 4.00 5.91 9.96
C ASP A 30 2.50 6.22 10.05
N PRO A 31 1.69 5.44 10.79
CA PRO A 31 0.25 5.67 10.89
C PRO A 31 -0.12 7.00 11.56
N THR A 32 0.74 7.60 12.40
CA THR A 32 0.41 8.87 13.06
C THR A 32 0.56 10.08 12.13
N GLN A 33 1.30 9.90 11.03
CA GLN A 33 1.56 10.95 10.04
C GLN A 33 1.08 10.57 8.64
N SER A 34 0.33 9.48 8.50
CA SER A 34 -0.18 8.99 7.23
C SER A 34 -1.69 8.85 7.23
N GLU A 35 -2.32 9.31 6.16
CA GLU A 35 -3.77 9.35 6.01
C GLU A 35 -4.19 9.19 4.55
N VAL A 36 -5.44 8.76 4.36
CA VAL A 36 -6.11 8.69 3.06
C VAL A 36 -7.37 9.52 3.13
N GLN A 37 -7.45 10.56 2.31
CA GLN A 37 -8.65 11.35 2.13
C GLN A 37 -9.37 10.90 0.86
N PHE A 38 -10.70 10.89 0.91
CA PHE A 38 -11.52 10.69 -0.27
C PHE A 38 -12.58 11.77 -0.41
N SER A 39 -12.99 11.99 -1.65
CA SER A 39 -14.06 12.92 -2.03
C SER A 39 -14.98 12.24 -3.04
N VAL A 40 -16.28 12.29 -2.79
CA VAL A 40 -17.31 11.80 -3.71
C VAL A 40 -18.28 12.93 -3.98
N ARG A 41 -18.51 13.22 -5.26
CA ARG A 41 -19.51 14.21 -5.64
C ARG A 41 -20.92 13.69 -5.32
N LYS A 42 -21.69 14.51 -4.60
CA LYS A 42 -23.10 14.31 -4.23
C LYS A 42 -23.96 15.31 -4.98
N PHE A 43 -24.93 14.80 -5.73
CA PHE A 43 -25.65 15.56 -6.76
C PHE A 43 -24.65 16.26 -7.70
N TRP A 44 -24.98 17.46 -8.18
CA TRP A 44 -24.13 18.20 -9.13
C TRP A 44 -23.22 19.25 -8.50
N PHE A 45 -23.41 19.58 -7.22
CA PHE A 45 -22.77 20.74 -6.60
C PHE A 45 -22.12 20.46 -5.24
N ALA A 46 -22.42 19.34 -4.58
CA ALA A 46 -21.91 19.03 -3.24
C ALA A 46 -20.85 17.93 -3.28
N HIS A 47 -20.02 17.87 -2.24
CA HIS A 47 -19.02 16.83 -2.05
C HIS A 47 -19.17 16.22 -0.66
N VAL A 48 -19.17 14.89 -0.60
CA VAL A 48 -19.02 14.14 0.64
C VAL A 48 -17.56 13.77 0.76
N ARG A 49 -16.94 14.09 1.90
CA ARG A 49 -15.54 13.80 2.16
C ARG A 49 -15.38 12.98 3.42
N GLY A 50 -14.38 12.13 3.39
CA GLY A 50 -13.96 11.35 4.54
C GLY A 50 -12.47 11.17 4.56
N THR A 51 -11.95 10.93 5.75
CA THR A 51 -10.53 10.70 6.02
C THR A 51 -10.37 9.39 6.78
N PHE A 52 -9.48 8.54 6.30
CA PHE A 52 -8.96 7.39 7.03
C PHE A 52 -7.58 7.75 7.60
N PRO A 53 -7.49 8.11 8.89
CA PRO A 53 -6.21 8.24 9.56
C PRO A 53 -5.60 6.85 9.82
N GLY A 54 -4.30 6.81 10.12
CA GLY A 54 -3.68 5.57 10.59
C GLY A 54 -3.36 4.59 9.46
N LEU A 55 -3.05 5.09 8.26
CA LEU A 55 -2.55 4.24 7.18
C LEU A 55 -1.29 3.52 7.64
N SER A 56 -1.29 2.20 7.54
CA SER A 56 -0.18 1.35 7.96
C SER A 56 0.31 0.52 6.78
N GLY A 57 1.52 -0.02 6.88
CA GLY A 57 2.12 -0.80 5.81
C GLY A 57 3.63 -0.64 5.73
N SER A 58 4.19 -0.96 4.57
CA SER A 58 5.64 -0.85 4.32
C SER A 58 5.97 -0.62 2.86
N LEU A 59 7.07 0.08 2.62
CA LEU A 59 7.78 0.14 1.35
C LEU A 59 9.03 -0.74 1.48
N ARG A 60 9.18 -1.72 0.60
CA ARG A 60 10.34 -2.62 0.57
C ARG A 60 11.11 -2.42 -0.73
N ARG A 61 12.44 -2.29 -0.65
CA ARG A 61 13.30 -2.35 -1.83
C ARG A 61 13.45 -3.80 -2.30
N ILE A 62 13.55 -3.99 -3.61
CA ILE A 62 13.85 -5.29 -4.19
C ILE A 62 15.37 -5.40 -4.36
N ASP A 63 15.98 -6.30 -3.61
CA ASP A 63 17.43 -6.50 -3.60
C ASP A 63 17.85 -7.71 -4.44
N THR A 64 17.34 -7.78 -5.66
CA THR A 64 17.75 -8.79 -6.65
C THR A 64 18.44 -8.10 -7.81
N PRO A 65 19.40 -8.74 -8.50
CA PRO A 65 20.07 -8.13 -9.66
C PRO A 65 19.10 -7.64 -10.75
N VAL A 66 17.94 -8.29 -10.88
CA VAL A 66 16.90 -7.94 -11.86
C VAL A 66 15.96 -6.85 -11.34
N GLY A 67 15.87 -6.66 -10.03
CA GLY A 67 14.96 -5.70 -9.38
C GLY A 67 15.66 -4.53 -8.71
N GLU A 68 16.94 -4.32 -8.98
CA GLU A 68 17.72 -3.23 -8.39
C GLU A 68 17.04 -1.87 -8.67
N GLY A 69 16.89 -1.06 -7.63
CA GLY A 69 16.22 0.23 -7.72
C GLY A 69 14.68 0.17 -7.77
N LEU A 70 14.08 -1.03 -7.78
CA LEU A 70 12.63 -1.20 -7.66
C LEU A 70 12.20 -1.26 -6.19
N GLY A 71 10.96 -0.87 -5.95
CA GLY A 71 10.27 -1.04 -4.68
C GLY A 71 8.89 -1.65 -4.85
N VAL A 72 8.39 -2.21 -3.75
CA VAL A 72 6.99 -2.66 -3.60
C VAL A 72 6.41 -2.06 -2.34
N VAL A 73 5.14 -1.70 -2.40
CA VAL A 73 4.39 -1.14 -1.27
C VAL A 73 3.21 -2.05 -0.95
N ALA A 74 3.05 -2.33 0.34
CA ALA A 74 1.83 -2.91 0.88
C ALA A 74 1.26 -1.94 1.91
N ALA A 75 -0.03 -1.63 1.81
CA ALA A 75 -0.71 -0.69 2.69
C ALA A 75 -2.06 -1.24 3.17
N THR A 76 -2.46 -0.86 4.38
CA THR A 76 -3.70 -1.33 5.01
C THR A 76 -4.37 -0.22 5.81
N LEU A 77 -5.69 -0.15 5.67
CA LEU A 77 -6.60 0.68 6.44
C LEU A 77 -7.62 -0.17 7.17
N VAL A 78 -8.08 0.34 8.32
CA VAL A 78 -9.21 -0.20 9.07
C VAL A 78 -10.41 0.71 8.83
N VAL A 79 -11.50 0.13 8.34
CA VAL A 79 -12.69 0.88 7.91
C VAL A 79 -13.31 1.66 9.06
N ASP A 80 -13.34 1.09 10.27
CA ASP A 80 -13.91 1.74 11.46
C ASP A 80 -13.22 3.05 11.88
N ARG A 81 -11.98 3.28 11.42
CA ARG A 81 -11.26 4.53 11.67
C ARG A 81 -11.75 5.70 10.82
N LEU A 82 -12.71 5.47 9.93
CA LEU A 82 -13.30 6.51 9.10
C LEU A 82 -13.80 7.70 9.93
N VAL A 83 -13.32 8.87 9.56
CA VAL A 83 -13.84 10.17 10.01
C VAL A 83 -14.50 10.85 8.81
N MET A 84 -15.74 11.27 8.96
CA MET A 84 -16.47 12.03 7.94
C MET A 84 -16.55 13.50 8.35
N ASP A 85 -16.53 14.42 7.39
CA ASP A 85 -16.72 15.85 7.65
C ASP A 85 -18.07 16.11 8.36
N ALA A 86 -19.13 15.42 7.91
CA ALA A 86 -20.44 15.44 8.54
C ALA A 86 -20.65 14.17 9.37
N ALA A 87 -20.80 14.31 10.69
CA ALA A 87 -20.92 13.17 11.61
C ALA A 87 -22.08 12.21 11.26
N GLY A 88 -23.20 12.74 10.73
CA GLY A 88 -24.36 11.94 10.31
C GLY A 88 -24.10 11.02 9.10
N ASP A 89 -23.08 11.32 8.30
CA ASP A 89 -22.74 10.52 7.12
C ASP A 89 -21.90 9.28 7.49
N ARG A 90 -21.22 9.28 8.65
CA ARG A 90 -20.34 8.17 9.06
C ARG A 90 -21.11 6.86 9.23
N ALA A 91 -22.24 6.90 9.94
CA ALA A 91 -23.04 5.69 10.17
C ALA A 91 -23.52 5.06 8.86
N HIS A 92 -23.94 5.89 7.90
CA HIS A 92 -24.33 5.44 6.57
C HIS A 92 -23.13 4.87 5.81
N ALA A 93 -21.99 5.57 5.81
CA ALA A 93 -20.78 5.13 5.11
C ALA A 93 -20.28 3.76 5.60
N LEU A 94 -20.39 3.46 6.89
CA LEU A 94 -19.99 2.17 7.46
C LEU A 94 -21.03 1.05 7.25
N GLY A 95 -22.24 1.40 6.86
CA GLY A 95 -23.34 0.46 6.65
C GLY A 95 -23.20 -0.40 5.38
N PRO A 96 -24.13 -1.35 5.20
CA PRO A 96 -24.08 -2.36 4.14
C PRO A 96 -24.23 -1.81 2.72
N ASP A 97 -24.76 -0.60 2.56
CA ASP A 97 -24.88 0.05 1.25
C ASP A 97 -23.54 0.61 0.73
N PHE A 98 -22.53 0.70 1.61
CA PHE A 98 -21.26 1.39 1.37
C PHE A 98 -20.03 0.55 1.72
N PHE A 99 -19.36 0.81 2.85
CA PHE A 99 -18.15 0.06 3.22
C PHE A 99 -18.46 -1.29 3.85
N ASP A 100 -19.68 -1.48 4.39
CA ASP A 100 -20.10 -2.66 5.15
C ASP A 100 -19.01 -3.12 6.13
N ALA A 101 -18.67 -2.22 7.07
CA ALA A 101 -17.50 -2.38 7.93
C ALA A 101 -17.54 -3.68 8.78
N ALA A 102 -18.76 -4.17 9.06
CA ALA A 102 -18.96 -5.42 9.79
C ALA A 102 -18.52 -6.65 8.97
N ALA A 103 -18.81 -6.68 7.67
CA ALA A 103 -18.41 -7.76 6.78
C ALA A 103 -16.98 -7.57 6.22
N PHE A 104 -16.58 -6.32 5.95
CA PHE A 104 -15.32 -5.97 5.31
C PHE A 104 -14.55 -4.91 6.13
N PRO A 105 -13.95 -5.29 7.27
CA PRO A 105 -13.32 -4.33 8.19
C PRO A 105 -12.00 -3.72 7.67
N GLY A 106 -11.41 -4.29 6.61
CA GLY A 106 -10.10 -3.93 6.09
C GLY A 106 -10.11 -3.51 4.62
N ILE A 107 -9.26 -2.54 4.29
CA ILE A 107 -8.93 -2.16 2.91
C ILE A 107 -7.43 -2.35 2.74
N THR A 108 -7.01 -3.05 1.67
CA THR A 108 -5.59 -3.32 1.41
C THR A 108 -5.19 -2.91 0.01
N PHE A 109 -3.97 -2.41 -0.13
CA PHE A 109 -3.36 -2.11 -1.42
C PHE A 109 -1.98 -2.76 -1.51
N ASP A 110 -1.75 -3.50 -2.58
CA ASP A 110 -0.45 -4.09 -2.91
C ASP A 110 0.00 -3.54 -4.26
N SER A 111 1.14 -2.88 -4.32
CA SER A 111 1.67 -2.35 -5.57
C SER A 111 2.33 -3.44 -6.41
N ASP A 112 2.33 -3.24 -7.72
CA ASP A 112 3.32 -3.87 -8.59
C ASP A 112 4.72 -3.32 -8.24
N PRO A 113 5.82 -4.03 -8.57
CA PRO A 113 7.16 -3.46 -8.53
C PRO A 113 7.24 -2.18 -9.38
N PHE A 114 7.78 -1.10 -8.81
CA PHE A 114 7.94 0.17 -9.50
C PHE A 114 9.33 0.79 -9.25
N PRO A 115 9.88 1.59 -10.19
CA PRO A 115 11.14 2.27 -9.97
C PRO A 115 11.03 3.31 -8.86
N LEU A 116 11.89 3.22 -7.84
CA LEU A 116 11.91 4.20 -6.73
C LEU A 116 12.30 5.60 -7.20
N THR A 117 12.94 5.71 -8.36
CA THR A 117 13.22 6.99 -9.02
C THR A 117 11.96 7.79 -9.33
N LEU A 118 10.80 7.14 -9.50
CA LEU A 118 9.50 7.81 -9.71
C LEU A 118 9.06 8.65 -8.50
N LEU A 119 9.61 8.42 -7.31
CA LEU A 119 9.29 9.23 -6.14
C LEU A 119 9.72 10.70 -6.30
N VAL A 120 10.67 11.01 -7.20
CA VAL A 120 11.14 12.38 -7.42
C VAL A 120 10.26 13.14 -8.42
N PRO A 121 10.14 12.72 -9.70
CA PRO A 121 9.32 13.41 -10.69
C PRO A 121 7.82 13.07 -10.60
N GLY A 122 7.44 12.10 -9.77
CA GLY A 122 6.10 11.51 -9.81
C GLY A 122 5.96 10.45 -10.91
N GLY A 123 4.78 9.86 -11.00
CA GLY A 123 4.48 8.84 -12.01
C GLY A 123 3.37 7.89 -11.61
N ARG A 124 3.09 6.92 -12.47
CA ARG A 124 2.01 5.96 -12.25
C ARG A 124 2.45 4.83 -11.33
N LEU A 125 1.72 4.63 -10.23
CA LEU A 125 1.83 3.51 -9.32
C LEU A 125 0.68 2.55 -9.57
N ARG A 126 0.98 1.36 -10.11
CA ARG A 126 -0.01 0.32 -10.35
C ARG A 126 -0.06 -0.65 -9.17
N GLY A 127 -1.22 -1.26 -8.96
CA GLY A 127 -1.38 -2.26 -7.92
C GLY A 127 -2.79 -2.82 -7.83
N MET A 128 -2.97 -3.72 -6.88
CA MET A 128 -4.23 -4.36 -6.56
C MET A 128 -4.83 -3.74 -5.31
N LEU A 129 -6.02 -3.16 -5.44
CA LEU A 129 -6.82 -2.68 -4.31
C LEU A 129 -7.85 -3.74 -3.95
N ALA A 130 -7.90 -4.14 -2.68
CA ALA A 130 -8.99 -4.93 -2.12
C ALA A 130 -9.86 -4.02 -1.25
N LEU A 131 -11.15 -3.94 -1.58
CA LEU A 131 -12.14 -3.09 -0.93
C LEU A 131 -13.51 -3.77 -1.06
N HIS A 132 -14.25 -3.87 0.06
CA HIS A 132 -15.61 -4.39 0.08
C HIS A 132 -15.73 -5.79 -0.57
N GLY A 133 -14.80 -6.69 -0.22
CA GLY A 133 -14.72 -8.06 -0.73
C GLY A 133 -14.19 -8.22 -2.17
N GLU A 134 -14.05 -7.13 -2.91
CA GLU A 134 -13.61 -7.12 -4.31
C GLU A 134 -12.14 -6.75 -4.44
N ARG A 135 -11.39 -7.44 -5.32
CA ARG A 135 -9.99 -7.14 -5.61
C ARG A 135 -9.83 -6.70 -7.06
N GLN A 136 -9.41 -5.45 -7.27
CA GLN A 136 -9.37 -4.81 -8.58
C GLN A 136 -8.01 -4.17 -8.87
N PRO A 137 -7.51 -4.26 -10.11
CA PRO A 137 -6.35 -3.49 -10.51
C PRO A 137 -6.73 -2.00 -10.57
N VAL A 138 -5.91 -1.19 -9.93
CA VAL A 138 -5.99 0.27 -9.92
C VAL A 138 -4.65 0.86 -10.32
N ALA A 139 -4.69 2.11 -10.74
CA ALA A 139 -3.47 2.86 -10.98
C ALA A 139 -3.63 4.24 -10.36
N LEU A 140 -2.69 4.57 -9.49
CA LEU A 140 -2.61 5.80 -8.71
C LEU A 140 -1.44 6.64 -9.24
N ASP A 141 -1.41 7.91 -8.89
CA ASP A 141 -0.43 8.88 -9.34
C ASP A 141 0.42 9.34 -8.16
N LEU A 142 1.67 8.88 -8.12
CA LEU A 142 2.72 9.48 -7.29
C LEU A 142 2.90 10.92 -7.73
N GLN A 143 2.75 11.84 -6.80
CA GLN A 143 3.02 13.25 -7.06
C GLN A 143 4.52 13.53 -6.95
N PRO A 144 5.04 14.56 -7.65
CA PRO A 144 6.43 14.98 -7.50
C PRO A 144 6.80 15.25 -6.04
N SER A 145 7.99 14.81 -5.63
CA SER A 145 8.44 15.00 -4.25
C SER A 145 8.74 16.47 -3.97
N ALA A 146 8.32 16.92 -2.79
CA ALA A 146 8.70 18.22 -2.24
C ALA A 146 10.16 18.27 -1.75
N CYS A 147 10.84 17.12 -1.65
CA CYS A 147 12.21 17.01 -1.18
C CYS A 147 13.05 16.08 -2.11
N PRO A 148 13.33 16.49 -3.36
CA PRO A 148 13.89 15.60 -4.39
C PRO A 148 15.26 14.99 -4.04
N ARG A 149 16.03 15.60 -3.13
CA ARG A 149 17.31 15.06 -2.65
C ARG A 149 17.15 13.82 -1.75
N GLN A 150 16.05 13.72 -1.03
CA GLN A 150 15.77 12.65 -0.05
C GLN A 150 14.27 12.29 -0.06
N PRO A 151 13.71 11.80 -1.18
CA PRO A 151 12.27 11.71 -1.38
C PRO A 151 11.55 10.81 -0.36
N LEU A 152 12.26 9.87 0.27
CA LEU A 152 11.72 8.98 1.31
C LEU A 152 11.63 9.66 2.69
N ALA A 153 12.39 10.74 2.93
CA ALA A 153 12.43 11.46 4.20
C ALA A 153 11.28 12.48 4.37
N CYS A 154 10.61 12.88 3.29
CA CYS A 154 9.44 13.75 3.33
C CYS A 154 8.13 13.01 3.06
N ALA A 155 7.02 13.75 3.04
CA ALA A 155 5.71 13.20 2.77
C ALA A 155 5.60 12.81 1.30
N ILE A 156 5.30 11.54 1.05
CA ILE A 156 4.94 11.02 -0.28
C ILE A 156 3.46 11.32 -0.48
N ARG A 157 3.14 11.99 -1.58
CA ARG A 157 1.75 12.30 -1.96
C ARG A 157 1.32 11.39 -3.10
N VAL A 158 0.15 10.80 -2.96
CA VAL A 158 -0.43 9.92 -3.99
C VAL A 158 -1.84 10.39 -4.25
N ARG A 159 -2.23 10.47 -5.52
CA ARG A 159 -3.60 10.78 -5.93
C ARG A 159 -4.16 9.68 -6.79
N GLY A 160 -5.47 9.65 -6.94
CA GLY A 160 -6.07 8.77 -7.93
C GLY A 160 -7.57 8.82 -7.86
N THR A 161 -8.15 8.06 -8.76
CA THR A 161 -9.59 7.96 -8.88
C THR A 161 -9.98 6.50 -9.00
N ILE A 162 -10.98 6.09 -8.24
CA ILE A 162 -11.56 4.75 -8.32
C ILE A 162 -13.05 4.82 -8.61
N ALA A 163 -13.58 3.77 -9.24
CA ALA A 163 -15.01 3.60 -9.44
C ALA A 163 -15.56 2.68 -8.35
N ARG A 164 -16.34 3.21 -7.39
CA ARG A 164 -16.90 2.44 -6.27
C ARG A 164 -17.75 1.25 -6.72
N SER A 165 -18.40 1.37 -7.88
CA SER A 165 -19.19 0.29 -8.48
C SER A 165 -18.37 -0.94 -8.91
N ARG A 166 -17.06 -0.80 -9.14
CA ARG A 166 -16.14 -1.94 -9.39
C ARG A 166 -15.84 -2.75 -8.12
N PHE A 167 -16.15 -2.19 -6.95
CA PHE A 167 -15.95 -2.83 -5.66
C PHE A 167 -17.28 -3.28 -5.03
N GLY A 168 -18.34 -3.42 -5.82
CA GLY A 168 -19.67 -3.81 -5.34
C GLY A 168 -20.43 -2.69 -4.59
N ILE A 169 -19.78 -1.56 -4.29
CA ILE A 169 -20.37 -0.44 -3.58
C ILE A 169 -21.33 0.32 -4.51
N ARG A 170 -22.64 0.12 -4.31
CA ARG A 170 -23.69 0.64 -5.20
C ARG A 170 -24.74 1.49 -4.48
N GLY A 171 -24.59 1.78 -3.19
CA GLY A 171 -25.51 2.63 -2.43
C GLY A 171 -25.76 3.98 -3.11
N TRP A 172 -27.02 4.43 -3.11
CA TRP A 172 -27.41 5.79 -3.54
C TRP A 172 -26.96 6.15 -4.98
N ARG A 173 -27.13 5.21 -5.92
CA ARG A 173 -27.00 5.48 -7.37
C ARG A 173 -27.86 6.68 -7.78
N GLY A 174 -27.32 7.55 -8.64
CA GLY A 174 -27.99 8.77 -9.09
C GLY A 174 -27.84 9.97 -8.15
N VAL A 175 -27.52 9.74 -6.87
CA VAL A 175 -27.23 10.79 -5.88
C VAL A 175 -25.73 10.94 -5.66
N LEU A 176 -25.00 9.83 -5.51
CA LEU A 176 -23.55 9.82 -5.37
C LEU A 176 -22.88 9.32 -6.65
N SER A 177 -21.86 10.07 -7.10
CA SER A 177 -21.02 9.67 -8.22
C SER A 177 -20.46 8.27 -8.04
N SER A 178 -20.29 7.53 -9.14
CA SER A 178 -19.52 6.29 -9.12
C SER A 178 -18.03 6.56 -8.90
N GLU A 179 -17.59 7.75 -9.27
CA GLU A 179 -16.21 8.20 -9.18
C GLU A 179 -15.89 8.71 -7.77
N VAL A 180 -14.80 8.20 -7.19
CA VAL A 180 -14.26 8.58 -5.89
C VAL A 180 -12.83 9.05 -6.10
N GLU A 181 -12.58 10.30 -5.75
CA GLU A 181 -11.25 10.89 -5.76
C GLU A 181 -10.52 10.53 -4.47
N LEU A 182 -9.22 10.24 -4.58
CA LEU A 182 -8.34 9.87 -3.48
C LEU A 182 -7.16 10.85 -3.42
N ASP A 183 -6.84 11.33 -2.22
CA ASP A 183 -5.61 12.06 -1.92
C ASP A 183 -4.98 11.46 -0.67
N LEU A 184 -3.78 10.90 -0.82
CA LEU A 184 -3.05 10.21 0.22
C LEU A 184 -1.83 11.04 0.58
N ARG A 185 -1.55 11.10 1.88
CA ARG A 185 -0.29 11.62 2.43
C ARG A 185 0.35 10.54 3.25
N ILE A 186 1.56 10.15 2.87
CA ILE A 186 2.27 9.00 3.44
C ILE A 186 3.62 9.47 3.99
N ARG A 187 3.93 9.08 5.21
CA ARG A 187 5.25 9.25 5.84
C ARG A 187 5.84 7.89 6.15
N LEU A 188 7.15 7.76 5.95
CA LEU A 188 7.89 6.55 6.27
C LEU A 188 8.68 6.76 7.57
N ARG A 189 8.76 5.72 8.41
CA ARG A 189 9.62 5.67 9.60
C ARG A 189 11.02 5.20 9.22
N GLY A 190 12.03 5.85 9.78
CA GLY A 190 13.43 5.42 9.61
C GLY A 190 13.96 5.52 8.18
N ALA A 191 13.31 6.32 7.33
CA ALA A 191 13.86 6.67 6.03
C ALA A 191 15.05 7.64 6.22
N PRO A 192 16.18 7.41 5.53
CA PRO A 192 17.37 8.25 5.62
C PRO A 192 17.18 9.63 4.99
#